data_AF-A0A929HW80-F1
#
_entry.id   AF-A0A929HW80-F1
#
_cell.length_a   1.000
_cell.length_b   1.000
_cell.length_c   1.000
_cell.angle_alpha   90.00
_cell.angle_beta   90.00
_cell.angle_gamma   90.00
#
_symmetry.space_group_name_H-M   'P 1'
#
loop_
_entity.id
_entity.type
_entity.pdbx_description
1 polymer ?
#
loop_
_entity_poly.entity_id
_entity_poly.type
_entity_poly.pdbx_seq_one_letter_code
_entity_poly.pdbx_strand_id
1 'polypeptide(L)' 'MTTQFESPSALLGSEGQHLGYSDWLEIDQKRIDLFADATGDHQW' A
#
# COMPACT_ATOMS: atom_id res chain seq x y z
N MET A 1 -5.03 -12.34 -3.68
CA MET A 1 -4.40 -13.42 -2.90
C MET A 1 -3.39 -12.80 -1.98
N THR A 2 -3.48 -13.02 -0.66
CA THR A 2 -2.58 -12.39 0.32
C THR A 2 -1.50 -13.38 0.72
N THR A 3 -0.24 -12.97 0.63
CA THR A 3 0.89 -13.76 1.15
C THR A 3 0.92 -13.63 2.67
N GLN A 4 0.89 -14.76 3.39
CA GLN A 4 0.98 -14.80 4.85
C GLN A 4 2.30 -15.45 5.28
N PHE A 5 2.95 -14.85 6.28
CA PHE A 5 4.12 -15.39 6.95
C PHE A 5 3.73 -15.71 8.39
N GLU A 6 3.95 -16.95 8.81
CA GLU A 6 3.52 -17.45 10.13
C GLU A 6 4.31 -16.84 11.30
N SER A 7 5.48 -16.26 11.02
CA SER A 7 6.31 -15.60 12.01
C SER A 7 7.22 -14.55 11.37
N PRO A 8 7.73 -13.56 12.14
CA PRO A 8 8.66 -12.56 11.61
C PRO A 8 9.94 -13.17 11.03
N SER A 9 10.44 -14.28 11.59
CA SER A 9 11.64 -14.94 11.09
C SER A 9 11.45 -15.60 9.73
N ALA A 10 10.21 -15.92 9.34
CA ALA A 10 9.90 -16.51 8.04
C ALA A 10 10.12 -15.54 6.86
N LEU A 11 10.30 -14.23 7.12
CA LEU A 11 10.64 -13.25 6.09
C LEU A 11 12.09 -13.40 5.58
N LEU A 12 12.98 -13.90 6.43
CA LEU A 12 14.40 -14.05 6.09
C LEU A 12 14.55 -15.08 4.95
N GLY A 13 15.26 -14.72 3.87
CA GLY A 13 15.43 -15.59 2.70
C GLY A 13 14.30 -15.49 1.66
N SER A 14 13.28 -14.65 1.88
CA SER A 14 12.19 -14.40 0.93
C SER A 14 12.47 -13.20 0.01
N GLU A 15 13.68 -12.65 0.03
CA GLU A 15 14.06 -11.49 -0.77
C GLU A 15 13.87 -11.78 -2.28
N GLY A 16 13.26 -10.84 -2.99
CA GLY A 16 12.99 -10.98 -4.42
C GLY A 16 11.74 -11.81 -4.77
N GLN A 17 11.07 -12.44 -3.79
CA GLN A 17 9.77 -13.06 -4.01
C GLN A 17 8.72 -12.01 -4.38
N HIS A 18 8.05 -12.20 -5.52
CA HIS A 18 6.90 -11.36 -5.88
C HIS A 18 5.68 -11.74 -5.02
N LEU A 19 5.07 -10.76 -4.35
CA LEU A 19 3.94 -10.95 -3.43
C LEU A 19 2.56 -10.84 -4.12
N GLY A 20 2.55 -10.66 -5.44
CA GLY A 20 1.35 -10.39 -6.22
C GLY A 20 1.01 -8.90 -6.29
N TYR A 21 -0.15 -8.62 -6.87
CA TYR A 21 -0.73 -7.29 -6.98
C TYR A 21 -1.93 -7.16 -6.04
N SER A 22 -2.21 -5.93 -5.58
CA SER A 22 -3.50 -5.65 -4.96
C SER A 22 -4.60 -5.63 -6.03
N ASP A 23 -5.84 -5.65 -5.58
CA ASP A 23 -6.95 -5.27 -6.44
C ASP A 23 -6.84 -3.78 -6.83
N TRP A 24 -7.56 -3.40 -7.88
CA TRP A 24 -7.70 -2.01 -8.25
C TRP A 24 -8.35 -1.22 -7.11
N LEU A 25 -7.79 -0.05 -6.83
CA LEU A 25 -8.33 0.88 -5.86
C LEU A 25 -8.87 2.10 -6.59
N GLU A 26 -10.15 2.41 -6.36
CA GLU A 26 -10.75 3.65 -6.83
C GLU A 26 -10.16 4.84 -6.07
N ILE A 27 -9.76 5.88 -6.81
CA ILE A 27 -9.27 7.14 -6.26
C ILE A 27 -10.33 8.19 -6.51
N ASP A 28 -11.11 8.48 -5.47
CA ASP A 28 -12.12 9.53 -5.49
C ASP A 28 -11.55 10.87 -4.99
N GLN A 29 -12.33 11.94 -5.18
CA GLN A 29 -11.93 13.29 -4.76
C GLN A 29 -11.69 13.36 -3.25
N LYS A 30 -12.49 12.65 -2.45
CA LYS A 30 -12.35 12.66 -0.99
C LYS A 30 -10.99 12.16 -0.53
N ARG A 31 -10.45 11.12 -1.18
CA ARG A 31 -9.12 10.60 -0.84
C ARG A 31 -8.01 11.58 -1.22
N ILE A 32 -8.18 12.33 -2.32
CA ILE A 32 -7.26 13.39 -2.73
C ILE A 32 -7.30 14.54 -1.71
N ASP A 33 -8.48 15.00 -1.33
CA ASP A 33 -8.66 16.08 -0.36
C ASP A 33 -8.01 15.73 0.99
N LEU A 34 -8.19 14.49 1.47
CA LEU A 34 -7.56 14.01 2.70
C LEU A 34 -6.03 13.96 2.63
N PHE A 35 -5.48 13.65 1.45
CA PHE A 35 -4.03 13.70 1.25
C PHE A 35 -3.53 15.14 1.32
N ALA A 36 -4.20 16.07 0.62
CA ALA A 36 -3.87 17.50 0.63
C ALA A 36 -3.93 18.08 2.06
N ASP A 37 -4.99 17.78 2.81
CA ASP A 37 -5.13 18.20 4.21
C ASP A 37 -3.98 17.67 5.09
N ALA A 38 -3.59 16.40 4.89
CA ALA A 38 -2.56 15.74 5.69
C ALA A 38 -1.15 16.26 5.40
N THR A 39 -0.88 16.66 4.15
CA THR A 39 0.44 17.14 3.72
C THR A 39 0.55 18.67 3.66
N GLY A 40 -0.57 19.38 3.77
CA GLY A 40 -0.67 20.81 3.48
C GLY A 40 -0.52 21.13 1.99
N ASP A 41 -0.61 20.12 1.11
CA ASP A 41 -0.41 20.27 -0.33
C ASP A 41 -1.75 20.49 -1.05
N HIS A 42 -2.23 21.74 -0.99
CA HIS A 42 -3.41 22.19 -1.71
C HIS A 42 -3.07 22.93 -3.01
N GLN A 43 -1.91 22.61 -3.60
CA GLN A 43 -1.53 23.16 -4.92
C GLN A 43 -2.33 22.44 -6.02
N TRP A 44 -2.38 23.05 -7.21
CA TRP A 44 -3.29 22.64 -8.31
C TRP A 44 -3.12 21.20 -8.77
#